data_AF-A0AB73RND8-F1
#
_entry.id   AF-A0AB73RND8-F1
#
_cell.length_a   1.000
_cell.length_b   1.000
_cell.length_c   1.000
_cell.angle_alpha   90.00
_cell.angle_beta   90.00
_cell.angle_gamma   90.00
#
_symmetry.space_group_name_H-M   'P 1'
#
loop_
_entity.id
_entity.type
_entity.pdbx_description
1 polymer ?
#
loop_
_entity_poly.entity_id
_entity_poly.type
_entity_poly.pdbx_seq_one_letter_code
_entity_poly.pdbx_strand_id
1 'polypeptide(L)'
;MIHVGLPKKGVLSQSLELMGHFIDVEYIENKLTYTSKDITFHLLKHRDIPRLIAEGKLDWGVTSTDWIEECGYRLGIFNEFDWCNSRISLIGTNEREINLEDKLTCVTEFPRFCT
;
A
#
# COMPACT_ATOMS: atom_id res chain seq x y z
N MET A 1 11.66 -11.36 -16.65
CA MET A 1 10.72 -11.85 -15.64
C MET A 1 10.12 -10.63 -14.98
N ILE A 2 8.79 -10.54 -14.92
CA ILE A 2 8.07 -9.38 -14.38
C ILE A 2 7.80 -9.61 -12.89
N HIS A 3 8.09 -8.62 -12.06
CA HIS A 3 7.89 -8.63 -10.61
C HIS A 3 6.78 -7.66 -10.20
N VAL A 4 5.78 -8.17 -9.48
CA VAL A 4 4.57 -7.43 -9.14
C VAL A 4 4.36 -7.41 -7.63
N GLY A 5 4.17 -6.22 -7.05
CA GLY A 5 3.82 -6.07 -5.64
C GLY A 5 2.33 -5.96 -5.42
N LEU A 6 1.73 -6.86 -4.64
CA LEU A 6 0.32 -6.81 -4.26
C LEU A 6 0.17 -6.72 -2.74
N PRO A 7 -0.89 -6.06 -2.22
CA PRO A 7 -1.10 -5.97 -0.79
C PRO A 7 -1.42 -7.32 -0.14
N LYS A 8 -0.74 -7.62 0.98
CA LYS A 8 -0.95 -8.87 1.76
C LYS A 8 -2.02 -8.80 2.84
N LYS A 9 -2.54 -7.61 3.15
CA LYS A 9 -3.56 -7.36 4.20
C LYS A 9 -4.47 -6.20 3.78
N GLY A 10 -5.66 -6.13 4.39
CA GLY A 10 -6.69 -5.12 4.11
C GLY A 10 -7.51 -5.41 2.85
N VAL A 11 -6.84 -5.79 1.76
CA VAL A 11 -7.44 -6.10 0.45
C VAL A 11 -6.89 -7.41 -0.14
N LEU A 12 -6.56 -8.39 0.72
CA LEU A 12 -5.91 -9.64 0.30
C LEU A 12 -6.77 -10.42 -0.70
N SER A 13 -8.09 -10.49 -0.50
CA SER A 13 -9.00 -11.17 -1.43
C SER A 13 -8.91 -10.61 -2.85
N GLN A 14 -8.88 -9.28 -2.98
CA GLN A 14 -8.76 -8.59 -4.26
C GLN A 14 -7.37 -8.80 -4.88
N SER A 15 -6.31 -8.81 -4.06
CA SER A 15 -4.97 -9.18 -4.52
C SER A 15 -4.93 -10.60 -5.09
N LEU A 16 -5.58 -11.56 -4.43
CA LEU A 16 -5.62 -12.96 -4.89
C LEU A 16 -6.46 -13.12 -6.15
N GLU A 17 -7.60 -12.42 -6.25
CA GLU A 17 -8.42 -12.36 -7.46
C GLU A 17 -7.63 -11.79 -8.65
N LEU A 18 -6.96 -10.65 -8.45
CA LEU A 18 -6.12 -10.04 -9.49
C LEU A 18 -5.02 -11.01 -9.94
N MET A 19 -4.32 -11.64 -8.99
CA MET A 19 -3.28 -12.63 -9.28
C MET A 19 -3.82 -13.84 -10.07
N GLY A 20 -5.03 -14.30 -9.75
CA GLY A 20 -5.70 -15.42 -10.42
C GLY A 20 -6.00 -15.19 -11.90
N HIS A 21 -6.06 -13.94 -12.36
CA HIS A 21 -6.16 -13.63 -13.80
C HIS A 21 -4.86 -13.90 -14.58
N PHE A 22 -3.72 -14.01 -13.90
CA PHE A 22 -2.41 -14.19 -14.53
C PHE A 22 -1.81 -15.57 -14.29
N ILE A 23 -2.08 -16.18 -13.13
CA ILE A 23 -1.47 -17.44 -12.72
C ILE A 23 -2.50 -18.36 -12.09
N ASP A 24 -2.40 -19.65 -12.41
CA ASP A 24 -3.20 -20.71 -11.79
C ASP A 24 -2.43 -21.30 -10.60
N VAL A 25 -2.66 -20.76 -9.41
CA VAL A 25 -2.02 -21.21 -8.17
C VAL A 25 -3.01 -21.16 -7.01
N GLU A 26 -2.97 -22.18 -6.16
CA GLU A 26 -3.71 -22.19 -4.90
C GLU A 26 -3.03 -21.26 -3.89
N TYR A 27 -3.84 -20.50 -3.14
CA TYR A 27 -3.37 -19.68 -2.04
C TYR A 27 -2.86 -20.57 -0.89
N ILE A 28 -1.64 -20.30 -0.44
CA ILE A 28 -1.05 -20.98 0.72
C ILE A 28 -0.85 -19.94 1.82
N GLU A 29 -1.40 -20.20 2.99
CA GLU A 29 -1.26 -19.30 4.14
C GLU A 29 0.23 -19.04 4.45
N ASN A 30 0.56 -17.79 4.77
CA ASN A 30 1.93 -17.31 5.03
C ASN A 30 2.91 -17.33 3.84
N LYS A 31 2.52 -17.87 2.68
CA LYS A 31 3.33 -17.76 1.46
C LYS A 31 3.22 -16.36 0.88
N LEU A 32 4.38 -15.71 0.68
CA LEU A 32 4.46 -14.31 0.23
C LEU A 32 4.81 -14.17 -1.25
N THR A 33 5.18 -15.24 -1.95
CA THR A 33 5.68 -15.15 -3.32
C THR A 33 5.08 -16.25 -4.17
N TYR A 34 4.55 -15.89 -5.34
CA TYR A 34 3.92 -16.80 -6.29
C TYR A 34 4.52 -16.56 -7.67
N THR A 35 5.13 -17.58 -8.25
CA THR A 35 5.86 -17.47 -9.52
C THR A 35 5.21 -18.37 -10.57
N SER A 36 5.02 -17.80 -11.76
CA SER A 36 4.77 -18.51 -13.01
C SER A 36 5.86 -18.14 -14.02
N LYS A 37 5.82 -18.74 -15.22
CA LYS A 37 6.89 -18.69 -16.22
C LYS A 37 7.51 -17.30 -16.42
N ASP A 38 6.66 -16.28 -16.58
CA ASP A 38 7.10 -14.94 -16.95
C ASP A 38 6.82 -13.87 -15.88
N ILE A 39 6.10 -14.21 -14.81
CA ILE A 39 5.61 -13.27 -13.79
C ILE A 39 5.77 -13.82 -12.37
N THR A 40 6.18 -12.96 -11.44
CA THR A 40 6.27 -13.25 -10.01
C THR A 40 5.49 -12.20 -9.23
N PHE A 41 4.51 -12.65 -8.46
CA PHE A 41 3.74 -11.84 -7.52
C PHE A 41 4.34 -11.92 -6.13
N HIS A 42 4.43 -10.78 -5.45
CA HIS A 42 4.88 -10.63 -4.08
C HIS A 42 3.78 -10.01 -3.23
N LEU A 43 3.34 -10.71 -2.19
CA LEU A 43 2.41 -10.21 -1.19
C LEU A 43 3.18 -9.36 -0.16
N LEU A 44 2.98 -8.05 -0.20
CA LEU A 44 3.76 -7.05 0.52
C LEU A 44 2.88 -6.16 1.42
N LYS A 45 3.49 -5.43 2.36
CA LYS A 45 2.77 -4.35 3.04
C LYS A 45 2.58 -3.20 2.04
N HIS A 46 1.42 -2.55 2.05
CA HIS A 46 1.12 -1.39 1.20
C HIS A 46 2.26 -0.35 1.19
N ARG A 47 2.75 0.02 2.37
CA ARG A 47 3.85 0.98 2.56
C ARG A 47 5.16 0.65 1.85
N ASP A 48 5.43 -0.64 1.63
CA ASP A 48 6.71 -1.08 1.05
C ASP A 48 6.69 -1.01 -0.48
N ILE A 49 5.51 -1.09 -1.10
CA ILE A 49 5.36 -1.22 -2.56
C ILE A 49 5.91 0.00 -3.31
N PRO A 50 5.57 1.26 -2.95
CA PRO A 50 6.11 2.44 -3.64
C PRO A 50 7.65 2.47 -3.66
N ARG A 51 8.28 2.19 -2.52
CA ARG A 51 9.74 2.16 -2.39
C ARG A 51 10.35 1.07 -3.27
N LEU A 52 9.77 -0.13 -3.25
CA LEU A 52 10.31 -1.25 -4.02
C LEU A 52 10.19 -1.03 -5.54
N ILE A 53 9.17 -0.33 -6.02
CA ILE A 53 9.08 0.12 -7.43
C ILE A 53 10.17 1.16 -7.72
N ALA A 54 10.30 2.19 -6.86
CA ALA A 54 11.31 3.23 -7.03
C ALA A 54 12.75 2.70 -7.03
N GLU A 55 13.02 1.63 -6.27
CA GLU A 55 14.30 0.92 -6.21
C GLU A 55 14.52 -0.05 -7.38
N GLY A 56 13.56 -0.20 -8.31
CA GLY A 56 13.63 -1.13 -9.43
C GLY A 56 13.53 -2.62 -9.04
N LYS A 57 13.02 -2.92 -7.85
CA LYS A 57 12.80 -4.30 -7.35
C LYS A 57 11.45 -4.87 -7.76
N LEU A 58 10.52 -4.01 -8.11
CA LEU A 58 9.22 -4.34 -8.69
C LEU A 58 9.06 -3.56 -10.00
N ASP A 59 8.48 -4.20 -11.00
CA ASP A 59 8.12 -3.53 -12.26
C ASP A 59 6.83 -2.71 -12.09
N TRP A 60 5.88 -3.22 -11.31
CA TRP A 60 4.65 -2.50 -10.93
C TRP A 60 4.04 -3.07 -9.63
N GLY A 61 3.01 -2.40 -9.10
CA GLY A 61 2.30 -2.89 -7.93
C GLY A 61 1.03 -2.10 -7.62
N VAL A 62 0.25 -2.63 -6.67
CA VAL A 62 -1.00 -2.03 -6.19
C VAL A 62 -0.80 -1.58 -4.75
N THR A 63 -1.14 -0.34 -4.43
CA THR A 63 -1.08 0.22 -3.08
C THR A 63 -2.10 1.35 -2.93
N SER A 64 -2.34 1.85 -1.73
CA SER A 64 -3.26 2.97 -1.52
C SER A 64 -2.64 4.30 -1.95
N THR A 65 -3.50 5.24 -2.34
CA THR A 65 -3.14 6.63 -2.65
C THR A 65 -2.42 7.29 -1.47
N ASP A 66 -2.87 7.03 -0.24
CA ASP A 66 -2.24 7.50 0.99
C ASP A 66 -0.74 7.14 1.05
N TRP A 67 -0.37 5.90 0.70
CA TRP A 67 1.02 5.48 0.71
C TRP A 67 1.83 6.04 -0.45
N ILE A 68 1.19 6.31 -1.60
CA ILE A 68 1.86 6.99 -2.73
C ILE A 68 2.26 8.41 -2.31
N GLU A 69 1.34 9.14 -1.70
CA GLU A 69 1.56 10.51 -1.22
C GLU A 69 2.58 10.56 -0.06
N GLU A 70 2.44 9.67 0.94
CA GLU A 70 3.33 9.61 2.11
C GLU A 70 4.79 9.29 1.72
N CYS A 71 4.99 8.42 0.74
CA CYS A 71 6.34 7.99 0.40
C CYS A 71 7.12 9.05 -0.39
N GLY A 72 6.43 9.92 -1.16
CA GLY A 72 7.04 10.98 -1.95
C GLY A 72 7.89 10.51 -3.15
N TYR A 73 7.73 9.27 -3.59
CA TYR A 73 8.38 8.78 -4.82
C TYR A 73 7.64 9.27 -6.07
N ARG A 74 8.38 9.55 -7.14
CA ARG A 74 7.79 9.87 -8.45
C ARG A 74 7.39 8.59 -9.16
N LEU A 75 6.13 8.19 -8.99
CA LEU A 75 5.56 6.99 -9.60
C LEU A 75 4.43 7.37 -10.56
N GLY A 76 4.29 6.61 -11.64
CA GLY A 76 3.14 6.71 -12.54
C GLY A 76 1.96 5.92 -11.98
N ILE A 77 0.77 6.54 -11.98
CA ILE A 77 -0.49 5.87 -11.66
C ILE A 77 -1.18 5.53 -12.98
N PHE A 78 -1.35 4.24 -13.27
CA PHE A 78 -1.96 3.76 -14.51
C PHE A 78 -3.46 3.51 -14.38
N ASN A 79 -3.91 3.14 -13.18
CA ASN A 79 -5.32 2.86 -12.90
C ASN A 79 -5.59 2.99 -11.40
N GLU A 80 -6.85 3.24 -11.05
CA GLU A 80 -7.34 3.30 -9.68
C GLU A 80 -8.40 2.22 -9.46
N PHE A 81 -8.40 1.60 -8.28
CA PHE A 81 -9.32 0.54 -7.92
C PHE A 81 -10.11 0.91 -6.67
N ASP A 82 -11.43 0.69 -6.67
CA ASP A 82 -12.28 0.85 -5.48
C ASP A 82 -12.22 -0.40 -4.58
N TRP A 83 -10.99 -0.78 -4.17
CA TRP A 83 -10.76 -1.94 -3.30
C TRP A 83 -10.84 -1.61 -1.82
N CYS A 84 -10.58 -0.36 -1.46
CA CYS A 84 -10.60 0.13 -0.08
C CYS A 84 -11.02 1.60 -0.08
N ASN A 85 -12.19 1.87 0.50
CA ASN A 85 -12.70 3.22 0.68
C ASN A 85 -12.50 3.62 2.14
N SER A 86 -11.39 4.28 2.42
CA SER A 86 -10.98 4.72 3.76
C SER A 86 -10.58 6.19 3.75
N ARG A 87 -10.55 6.81 4.93
CA ARG A 87 -10.15 8.21 5.10
C ARG A 87 -9.13 8.37 6.22
N ILE A 88 -8.07 9.14 5.97
CA ILE A 88 -7.16 9.63 7.02
C ILE A 88 -7.87 10.73 7.82
N SER A 89 -7.87 10.58 9.15
CA SER A 89 -8.52 11.52 10.06
C SER A 89 -7.58 11.89 11.20
N LEU A 90 -7.57 13.16 11.60
CA LEU A 90 -6.93 13.60 12.84
C LEU A 90 -7.88 13.27 14.00
N ILE A 91 -7.38 12.51 14.98
CA ILE A 91 -8.12 12.14 16.18
C ILE A 91 -7.36 12.61 17.41
N GLY A 92 -8.10 13.04 18.44
CA GLY A 92 -7.57 13.46 19.73
C GLY A 92 -8.52 13.05 20.85
N THR A 93 -8.08 13.17 22.10
CA THR A 93 -8.98 12.93 23.24
C THR A 93 -9.96 14.10 23.37
N ASN A 94 -11.20 13.81 23.75
CA ASN A 94 -12.27 14.81 23.94
C ASN A 94 -12.03 15.72 25.17
N GLU A 95 -10.90 15.56 25.87
CA GLU A 95 -10.65 16.16 27.19
C GLU A 95 -9.96 17.51 27.12
N ARG A 96 -9.54 17.96 25.94
CA ARG A 96 -8.88 19.26 25.75
C ARG A 96 -9.31 19.90 24.44
N GLU A 97 -9.80 21.14 24.50
CA GLU A 97 -9.91 21.97 23.30
C GLU A 97 -8.52 22.20 22.71
N ILE A 98 -8.36 21.89 21.44
CA ILE A 98 -7.11 22.11 20.72
C ILE A 98 -6.97 23.62 20.47
N ASN A 99 -6.02 24.26 21.15
CA ASN A 99 -5.60 25.60 20.80
C ASN A 99 -4.52 25.53 19.71
N LEU A 100 -4.78 26.17 18.57
CA LEU A 100 -3.86 26.16 17.41
C LEU A 100 -2.56 26.94 17.67
N GLU A 101 -2.52 27.77 18.72
CA GLU A 101 -1.30 28.47 19.15
C GLU A 101 -0.35 27.57 19.95
N ASP A 102 -0.85 26.45 20.48
CA ASP A 102 -0.01 25.50 21.19
C ASP A 102 0.93 24.77 20.23
N LYS A 103 2.11 24.39 20.71
CA LYS A 103 2.97 23.45 19.99
C LYS A 103 2.31 22.06 19.98
N LEU A 104 1.54 21.77 18.94
CA LEU A 104 0.91 20.49 18.74
C LEU A 104 1.94 19.45 18.26
N THR A 105 1.77 18.20 18.71
CA THR A 105 2.56 17.05 18.24
C THR A 105 1.59 15.99 17.75
N CYS A 106 1.79 15.51 16.53
CA CYS A 106 1.00 14.42 15.95
C CYS A 106 1.82 13.13 15.95
N VAL A 107 1.30 12.07 16.55
CA VAL A 107 1.86 10.72 16.45
C VAL A 107 1.11 9.99 15.34
N THR A 108 1.80 9.66 14.25
CA THR A 108 1.17 9.10 13.05
C THR A 108 2.15 8.20 12.29
N GLU A 109 1.61 7.25 11.53
CA GLU A 109 2.38 6.52 10.50
C GLU A 109 2.57 7.34 9.20
N PHE A 110 1.90 8.49 9.12
CA PHE A 110 1.85 9.37 7.95
C PHE A 110 2.43 10.75 8.26
N PRO A 111 3.74 10.86 8.56
CA PRO A 111 4.34 12.13 8.95
C PRO A 111 4.19 13.23 7.88
N ARG A 112 4.21 12.92 6.58
CA ARG A 112 4.07 13.95 5.54
C ARG A 112 2.68 14.58 5.46
N PHE A 113 1.64 13.85 5.88
CA PHE A 113 0.29 14.41 5.98
C PHE A 113 0.13 15.37 7.18
N CYS A 114 1.07 15.35 8.13
CA CYS A 114 0.97 16.09 9.39
C CYS A 114 2.09 17.14 9.58
N THR A 115 2.90 17.39 8.55
CA THR A 115 3.91 18.49 8.49
C THR A 115 3.35 19.71 7.81
#